data_AF-A0A8C5B1M0-F1
#
_entry.id   AF-A0A8C5B1M0-F1
#
_cell.length_a   1.000
_cell.length_b   1.000
_cell.length_c   1.000
_cell.angle_alpha   90.00
_cell.angle_beta   90.00
_cell.angle_gamma   90.00
#
_symmetry.space_group_name_H-M   'P 1'
#
loop_
_entity.id
_entity.type
_entity.pdbx_description
1 polymer ?
#
loop_
_entity_poly.entity_id
_entity_poly.type
_entity_poly.pdbx_seq_one_letter_code
_entity_poly.pdbx_strand_id
1 'polypeptide(L)'
;MATISEPDPGLSEEPEDRSLDRRKRRFAGRAKKKAKSRRRGSRQRVTMVTISEPDPGLSEDPEDTSLDREETRKRRFALWFHITVIVSIGLLSILLISLRFNSPSPWIEGREHLLDELDELTLQGWMLHDKSLYLISTAKKGWRASREDCLKRKADLVVINSREELAFVSRLMGSSWIGLSDREKEGTLKWVDGSPMTS
;
A
#
# COMPACT_ATOMS: atom_id res chain seq x y z
N MET A 1 37.26 9.16 -9.08
CA MET A 1 38.56 9.30 -9.80
C MET A 1 39.72 9.08 -8.82
N ALA A 2 40.96 9.52 -9.10
CA ALA A 2 41.97 9.76 -8.05
C ALA A 2 41.94 11.24 -7.65
N THR A 3 42.44 11.56 -6.45
CA THR A 3 42.34 12.87 -5.77
C THR A 3 43.57 13.75 -5.98
N ILE A 4 43.36 15.06 -6.25
CA ILE A 4 44.25 16.21 -6.04
C ILE A 4 43.33 17.46 -5.93
N SER A 5 43.44 18.45 -5.03
CA SER A 5 44.01 18.53 -3.66
C SER A 5 43.45 19.79 -2.97
N GLU A 6 43.43 19.80 -1.62
CA GLU A 6 43.37 21.01 -0.75
C GLU A 6 44.79 21.65 -0.64
N PRO A 7 45.00 22.89 -0.12
CA PRO A 7 44.28 23.59 0.98
C PRO A 7 43.92 25.07 0.63
N ASP A 8 43.52 26.03 1.49
CA ASP A 8 43.57 26.21 2.97
C ASP A 8 42.53 27.28 3.42
N PRO A 9 42.53 27.90 4.63
CA PRO A 9 41.58 27.60 5.71
C PRO A 9 40.58 28.73 6.03
N GLY A 10 39.54 28.40 6.81
CA GLY A 10 38.60 29.41 7.31
C GLY A 10 37.56 28.89 8.31
N LEU A 11 37.81 29.17 9.59
CA LEU A 11 36.88 29.21 10.73
C LEU A 11 35.47 29.72 10.35
N SER A 12 34.37 29.35 11.03
CA SER A 12 34.24 28.85 12.41
C SER A 12 33.05 27.90 12.61
N GLU A 13 33.15 27.02 13.61
CA GLU A 13 32.04 26.20 14.11
C GLU A 13 30.97 27.05 14.85
N GLU A 14 29.70 26.69 14.71
CA GLU A 14 28.63 27.05 15.67
C GLU A 14 27.54 25.96 15.68
N PRO A 15 27.25 25.33 16.84
CA PRO A 15 26.08 24.47 16.98
C PRO A 15 25.16 24.79 18.18
N GLU A 16 23.86 24.83 17.87
CA GLU A 16 22.69 24.49 18.71
C GLU A 16 22.31 25.34 19.95
N ASP A 17 21.43 26.34 19.75
CA ASP A 17 20.43 26.70 20.78
C ASP A 17 19.25 25.72 20.77
N ARG A 18 19.31 24.75 21.69
CA ARG A 18 18.27 23.72 21.90
C ARG A 18 17.24 24.13 22.98
N SER A 19 16.61 25.31 22.86
CA SER A 19 15.68 25.81 23.91
C SER A 19 14.23 26.11 23.51
N LEU A 20 13.87 26.21 22.21
CA LEU A 20 12.67 26.95 21.78
C LEU A 20 11.54 26.17 21.03
N ASP A 21 11.17 24.95 21.44
CA ASP A 21 9.76 24.49 21.27
C ASP A 21 9.17 23.68 22.43
N ARG A 22 9.55 24.01 23.68
CA ARG A 22 8.78 23.60 24.87
C ARG A 22 7.53 24.49 25.11
N ARG A 23 7.23 25.47 24.24
CA ARG A 23 6.31 26.58 24.54
C ARG A 23 4.94 26.56 23.84
N LYS A 24 4.66 25.61 22.93
CA LYS A 24 3.31 25.46 22.33
C LYS A 24 2.29 24.66 23.17
N ARG A 25 2.69 24.19 24.37
CA ARG A 25 1.73 23.72 25.39
C ARG A 25 1.39 24.87 26.35
N ARG A 26 0.35 25.67 26.04
CA ARG A 26 -0.54 26.42 26.98
C ARG A 26 -1.28 27.59 26.27
N PHE A 27 -2.26 27.27 25.43
CA PHE A 27 -3.44 28.13 25.27
C PHE A 27 -4.70 27.28 25.40
N ALA A 28 -5.17 27.15 26.64
CA ALA A 28 -6.49 26.63 26.94
C ALA A 28 -7.54 27.73 26.75
N GLY A 29 -8.73 27.41 26.24
CA GLY A 29 -9.78 28.41 26.00
C GLY A 29 -10.86 27.97 25.00
N ARG A 30 -11.64 26.92 25.28
CA ARG A 30 -12.95 27.04 25.98
C ARG A 30 -14.10 27.61 25.12
N ALA A 31 -14.69 26.78 24.26
CA ALA A 31 -16.09 26.87 23.77
C ALA A 31 -16.40 25.65 22.87
N LYS A 32 -17.57 25.00 22.85
CA LYS A 32 -18.81 25.07 23.65
C LYS A 32 -19.53 23.70 23.56
N LYS A 33 -20.13 23.25 24.67
CA LYS A 33 -21.39 22.48 24.77
C LYS A 33 -21.67 21.31 23.79
N LYS A 34 -21.68 20.07 24.32
CA LYS A 34 -22.77 19.07 24.15
C LYS A 34 -22.72 18.13 25.37
N ALA A 35 -23.60 18.32 26.34
CA ALA A 35 -24.93 17.67 26.42
C ALA A 35 -24.90 16.39 27.29
N LYS A 36 -24.78 16.63 28.60
CA LYS A 36 -25.24 15.80 29.74
C LYS A 36 -26.21 14.65 29.37
N SER A 37 -25.69 13.42 29.33
CA SER A 37 -26.52 12.20 29.31
C SER A 37 -26.25 11.36 30.55
N ARG A 38 -27.08 11.55 31.60
CA ARG A 38 -27.15 10.63 32.76
C ARG A 38 -28.32 9.67 32.54
N ARG A 39 -28.03 8.42 32.17
CA ARG A 39 -28.92 7.27 32.35
C ARG A 39 -28.23 6.34 33.37
N ARG A 40 -28.39 6.56 34.68
CA ARG A 40 -29.46 5.96 35.50
C ARG A 40 -29.70 4.50 35.09
N GLY A 41 -29.12 3.57 35.83
CA GLY A 41 -29.36 2.14 35.62
C GLY A 41 -30.82 1.77 35.90
N SER A 42 -31.42 1.00 35.00
CA SER A 42 -32.72 0.40 35.24
C SER A 42 -32.57 -0.78 36.18
N ARG A 43 -33.00 -0.57 37.42
CA ARG A 43 -33.24 -1.63 38.42
C ARG A 43 -34.30 -2.56 37.84
N GLN A 44 -33.94 -3.80 37.53
CA GLN A 44 -34.91 -4.80 37.06
C GLN A 44 -36.01 -4.98 38.11
N ARG A 45 -37.26 -4.95 37.67
CA ARG A 45 -38.43 -5.15 38.53
C ARG A 45 -38.93 -6.57 38.29
N VAL A 46 -38.55 -7.49 39.18
CA VAL A 46 -39.11 -8.85 39.16
C VAL A 46 -40.58 -8.74 39.55
N THR A 47 -41.47 -9.09 38.63
CA THR A 47 -42.90 -9.21 38.91
C THR A 47 -43.15 -10.68 39.22
N MET A 48 -43.40 -11.02 40.49
CA MET A 48 -43.94 -12.35 40.80
C MET A 48 -45.40 -12.37 40.35
N VAL A 49 -45.68 -13.15 39.32
CA VAL A 49 -47.06 -13.54 38.98
C VAL A 49 -47.37 -14.79 39.80
N THR A 50 -48.31 -14.68 40.72
CA THR A 50 -48.90 -15.83 41.39
C THR A 50 -49.69 -16.63 40.36
N ILE A 51 -49.26 -17.87 40.09
CA ILE A 51 -50.07 -18.80 39.30
C ILE A 51 -51.21 -19.27 40.19
N SER A 52 -52.39 -18.65 40.02
CA SER A 52 -53.63 -19.22 40.51
C SER A 52 -53.97 -20.42 39.64
N GLU A 53 -54.18 -21.58 40.24
CA GLU A 53 -54.71 -22.75 39.53
C GLU A 53 -56.10 -22.40 38.96
N PRO A 54 -56.35 -22.60 37.66
CA PRO A 54 -57.68 -22.47 37.10
C PRO A 54 -58.54 -23.69 37.44
N ASP A 55 -59.79 -23.45 37.82
CA ASP A 55 -60.78 -24.49 38.14
C ASP A 55 -61.02 -25.47 36.98
N PRO A 56 -61.43 -26.72 37.29
CA PRO A 56 -61.60 -27.75 36.28
C PRO A 56 -62.93 -27.60 35.51
N GLY A 57 -62.82 -27.55 34.19
CA GLY A 57 -63.90 -27.97 33.30
C GLY A 57 -64.52 -26.88 32.43
N LEU A 58 -64.04 -26.80 31.20
CA LEU A 58 -64.93 -26.76 30.04
C LEU A 58 -64.30 -27.60 28.93
N SER A 59 -65.14 -28.24 28.10
CA SER A 59 -64.72 -29.18 27.06
C SER A 59 -63.96 -28.48 25.93
N GLU A 60 -62.72 -28.89 25.67
CA GLU A 60 -62.01 -28.58 24.43
C GLU A 60 -62.33 -29.66 23.39
N ASP A 61 -62.91 -29.26 22.25
CA ASP A 61 -63.01 -30.11 21.07
C ASP A 61 -61.60 -30.42 20.52
N PRO A 62 -61.36 -31.61 19.91
CA PRO A 62 -60.06 -31.96 19.39
C PRO A 62 -59.67 -31.08 18.19
N GLU A 63 -58.74 -30.15 18.44
CA GLU A 63 -58.11 -29.30 17.43
C GLU A 63 -57.46 -30.15 16.33
N ASP A 64 -57.71 -29.83 15.05
CA ASP A 64 -57.25 -30.64 13.90
C ASP A 64 -55.74 -30.47 13.64
N THR A 65 -54.96 -31.18 14.44
CA THR A 65 -53.49 -31.26 14.32
C THR A 65 -52.99 -31.97 13.05
N SER A 66 -53.88 -32.45 12.17
CA SER A 66 -53.48 -33.20 10.96
C SER A 66 -53.00 -32.26 9.84
N LEU A 67 -53.70 -31.15 9.60
CA LEU A 67 -53.36 -30.16 8.57
C LEU A 67 -52.03 -29.45 8.89
N ASP A 68 -51.83 -29.03 10.15
CA ASP A 68 -50.55 -28.47 10.61
C ASP A 68 -49.38 -29.46 10.47
N ARG A 69 -49.63 -30.75 10.71
CA ARG A 69 -48.60 -31.79 10.54
C ARG A 69 -48.24 -32.05 9.08
N GLU A 70 -49.14 -31.77 8.14
CA GLU A 70 -48.83 -31.82 6.71
C GLU A 70 -48.14 -30.54 6.24
N GLU A 71 -48.61 -29.36 6.66
CA GLU A 71 -47.99 -28.09 6.29
C GLU A 71 -46.59 -27.93 6.87
N THR A 72 -46.36 -28.31 8.14
CA THR A 72 -45.01 -28.35 8.71
C THR A 72 -44.10 -29.33 7.97
N ARG A 73 -44.64 -30.42 7.40
CA ARG A 73 -43.88 -31.35 6.54
C ARG A 73 -43.49 -30.71 5.22
N LYS A 74 -44.44 -30.03 4.55
CA LYS A 74 -44.19 -29.25 3.31
C LYS A 74 -43.16 -28.14 3.54
N ARG A 75 -43.28 -27.38 4.64
CA ARG A 75 -42.32 -26.34 5.05
C ARG A 75 -40.93 -26.94 5.35
N ARG A 76 -40.84 -28.10 6.01
CA ARG A 76 -39.57 -28.81 6.24
C ARG A 76 -38.93 -29.30 4.94
N PHE A 77 -39.71 -29.85 4.01
CA PHE A 77 -39.21 -30.23 2.68
C PHE A 77 -38.74 -29.01 1.86
N ALA A 78 -39.48 -27.91 1.87
CA ALA A 78 -39.09 -26.67 1.21
C ALA A 78 -37.80 -26.08 1.81
N LEU A 79 -37.68 -26.03 3.14
CA LEU A 79 -36.45 -25.59 3.82
C LEU A 79 -35.26 -26.50 3.51
N TRP A 80 -35.45 -27.81 3.54
CA TRP A 80 -34.39 -28.76 3.20
C TRP A 80 -33.97 -28.63 1.73
N PHE A 81 -34.92 -28.48 0.81
CA PHE A 81 -34.67 -28.21 -0.61
C PHE A 81 -33.88 -26.91 -0.80
N HIS A 82 -34.28 -25.80 -0.17
CA HIS A 82 -33.53 -24.54 -0.22
C HIS A 82 -32.11 -24.68 0.35
N ILE A 83 -31.92 -25.40 1.45
CA ILE A 83 -30.59 -25.69 2.01
C ILE A 83 -29.75 -26.50 1.03
N THR A 84 -30.29 -27.57 0.42
CA THR A 84 -29.55 -28.38 -0.56
C THR A 84 -29.16 -27.56 -1.81
N VAL A 85 -30.04 -26.69 -2.29
CA VAL A 85 -29.77 -25.78 -3.41
C VAL A 85 -28.67 -24.78 -3.04
N ILE A 86 -28.74 -24.14 -1.86
CA ILE A 86 -27.70 -23.18 -1.41
C ILE A 86 -26.35 -23.87 -1.25
N VAL A 87 -26.30 -25.07 -0.66
CA VAL A 87 -25.05 -25.84 -0.52
C VAL A 87 -24.51 -26.24 -1.90
N SER A 88 -25.35 -26.68 -2.83
CA SER A 88 -24.90 -27.03 -4.19
C SER A 88 -24.38 -25.83 -4.97
N ILE A 89 -25.02 -24.65 -4.86
CA ILE A 89 -24.56 -23.39 -5.46
C ILE A 89 -23.23 -22.96 -4.83
N GLY A 90 -23.09 -23.09 -3.50
CA GLY A 90 -21.85 -22.81 -2.78
C GLY A 90 -20.69 -23.70 -3.25
N LEU A 91 -20.91 -25.01 -3.30
CA LEU A 91 -19.91 -25.98 -3.78
C LEU A 91 -19.56 -25.76 -5.26
N LEU A 92 -20.55 -25.48 -6.12
CA LEU A 92 -20.32 -25.15 -7.53
C LEU A 92 -19.54 -23.84 -7.68
N SER A 93 -19.85 -22.82 -6.87
CA SER A 93 -19.12 -21.54 -6.87
C SER A 93 -17.68 -21.73 -6.43
N ILE A 94 -17.44 -22.49 -5.36
CA ILE A 94 -16.10 -22.84 -4.89
C ILE A 94 -15.34 -23.62 -5.98
N LEU A 95 -15.96 -24.60 -6.62
CA LEU A 95 -15.36 -25.37 -7.71
C LEU A 95 -14.98 -24.46 -8.91
N LEU A 96 -15.87 -23.56 -9.32
CA LEU A 96 -15.61 -22.60 -10.40
C LEU A 96 -14.50 -21.60 -10.03
N ILE A 97 -14.45 -21.16 -8.77
CA ILE A 97 -13.36 -20.31 -8.26
C ILE A 97 -12.04 -21.09 -8.28
N SER A 98 -12.01 -22.33 -7.78
CA SER A 98 -10.81 -23.20 -7.82
C SER A 98 -10.35 -23.47 -9.25
N LEU A 99 -11.25 -23.68 -10.21
CA LEU A 99 -10.90 -23.82 -11.63
C LEU A 99 -10.33 -22.52 -12.23
N ARG A 100 -10.79 -21.35 -11.76
CA ARG A 100 -10.23 -20.04 -12.15
C ARG A 100 -8.91 -19.70 -11.45
N PHE A 101 -8.67 -20.22 -10.25
CA PHE A 101 -7.45 -20.02 -9.46
C PHE A 101 -6.33 -21.00 -9.84
N ASN A 102 -6.69 -22.21 -10.26
CA ASN A 102 -5.76 -23.23 -10.75
C ASN A 102 -5.43 -23.07 -12.25
N SER A 103 -6.14 -22.18 -12.94
CA SER A 103 -5.64 -21.55 -14.16
C SER A 103 -4.72 -20.40 -13.75
N PRO A 104 -3.44 -20.35 -14.16
CA PRO A 104 -2.61 -19.17 -13.99
C PRO A 104 -3.36 -17.95 -14.52
N SER A 105 -3.51 -16.91 -13.69
CA SER A 105 -4.14 -15.68 -14.18
C SER A 105 -3.13 -14.98 -15.10
N PRO A 106 -3.52 -14.53 -16.31
CA PRO A 106 -2.58 -13.94 -17.28
C PRO A 106 -1.79 -12.72 -16.78
N TRP A 107 -2.21 -12.13 -15.66
CA TRP A 107 -1.57 -10.99 -15.00
C TRP A 107 -0.38 -11.35 -14.10
N ILE A 108 -0.20 -12.62 -13.73
CA ILE A 108 0.88 -13.08 -12.83
C ILE A 108 2.11 -13.52 -13.64
N GLU A 109 1.90 -14.28 -14.71
CA GLU A 109 2.96 -14.83 -15.57
C GLU A 109 3.89 -13.73 -16.15
N GLY A 110 3.33 -12.60 -16.57
CA GLY A 110 4.13 -11.44 -17.02
C GLY A 110 4.83 -10.66 -15.90
N ARG A 111 4.47 -10.86 -14.63
CA ARG A 111 5.08 -10.15 -13.48
C ARG A 111 6.27 -10.93 -12.90
N GLU A 112 6.22 -12.26 -12.91
CA GLU A 112 7.29 -13.10 -12.35
C GLU A 112 8.60 -12.92 -13.14
N HIS A 113 8.56 -12.96 -14.48
CA HIS A 113 9.73 -12.70 -15.33
C HIS A 113 10.36 -11.31 -15.11
N LEU A 114 9.56 -10.28 -14.84
CA LEU A 114 10.07 -8.94 -14.54
C LEU A 114 10.74 -8.85 -13.16
N LEU A 115 10.33 -9.69 -12.20
CA LEU A 115 10.98 -9.76 -10.89
C LEU A 115 12.30 -10.53 -10.98
N ASP A 116 12.37 -11.61 -11.76
CA ASP A 116 13.62 -12.34 -12.02
C ASP A 116 14.65 -11.47 -12.76
N GLU A 117 14.23 -10.72 -13.79
CA GLU A 117 15.11 -9.78 -14.51
C GLU A 117 15.62 -8.64 -13.60
N LEU A 118 14.77 -8.13 -12.70
CA LEU A 118 15.19 -7.15 -11.70
C LEU A 118 16.16 -7.75 -10.67
N ASP A 119 15.95 -8.99 -10.22
CA ASP A 119 16.85 -9.66 -9.28
C ASP A 119 18.25 -9.85 -9.92
N GLU A 120 18.32 -10.37 -11.15
CA GLU A 120 19.58 -10.51 -11.89
C GLU A 120 20.32 -9.16 -12.04
N LEU A 121 19.59 -8.09 -12.39
CA LEU A 121 20.18 -6.76 -12.50
C LEU A 121 20.67 -6.23 -11.14
N THR A 122 19.95 -6.46 -10.04
CA THR A 122 20.45 -6.08 -8.71
C THR A 122 21.68 -6.89 -8.28
N LEU A 123 21.77 -8.18 -8.63
CA LEU A 123 22.96 -9.01 -8.43
C LEU A 123 24.16 -8.51 -9.26
N GLN A 124 23.93 -7.94 -10.44
CA GLN A 124 24.93 -7.25 -11.26
C GLN A 124 25.33 -5.85 -10.72
N GLY A 125 24.75 -5.41 -9.61
CA GLY A 125 25.07 -4.13 -8.94
C GLY A 125 24.25 -2.93 -9.42
N TRP A 126 23.14 -3.13 -10.12
CA TRP A 126 22.16 -2.08 -10.40
C TRP A 126 21.31 -1.80 -9.17
N MET A 127 20.93 -0.54 -8.96
CA MET A 127 20.06 -0.10 -7.86
C MET A 127 18.71 0.33 -8.43
N LEU A 128 17.61 -0.20 -7.90
CA LEU A 128 16.25 0.21 -8.26
C LEU A 128 15.79 1.38 -7.39
N HIS A 129 15.34 2.47 -8.02
CA HIS A 129 14.71 3.60 -7.33
C HIS A 129 13.60 4.22 -8.18
N ASP A 130 12.40 4.33 -7.60
CA ASP A 130 11.21 4.98 -8.16
C ASP A 130 10.73 4.51 -9.56
N LYS A 131 11.16 3.30 -9.96
CA LYS A 131 11.00 2.57 -11.27
C LYS A 131 12.18 2.67 -12.25
N SER A 132 13.23 3.41 -11.92
CA SER A 132 14.46 3.48 -12.72
C SER A 132 15.58 2.62 -12.12
N LEU A 133 16.44 2.06 -12.96
CA LEU A 133 17.64 1.33 -12.57
C LEU A 133 18.90 2.19 -12.76
N TYR A 134 19.75 2.22 -11.74
CA TYR A 134 20.94 3.07 -11.68
C TYR A 134 22.19 2.21 -11.47
N LEU A 135 23.22 2.39 -12.31
CA LEU A 135 24.51 1.73 -12.17
C LEU A 135 25.62 2.78 -12.00
N ILE A 136 26.41 2.65 -10.93
CA ILE A 136 27.55 3.54 -10.68
C ILE A 136 28.81 2.84 -11.16
N SER A 137 29.38 3.33 -12.26
CA SER A 137 30.64 2.81 -12.77
C SER A 137 31.79 3.17 -11.83
N THR A 138 32.54 2.18 -11.37
CA THR A 138 33.81 2.37 -10.65
C THR A 138 34.93 2.88 -11.57
N ALA A 139 34.73 2.82 -12.89
CA ALA A 139 35.73 3.16 -13.90
C ALA A 139 35.92 4.68 -14.04
N LYS A 140 37.19 5.08 -14.04
CA LYS A 140 37.64 6.49 -14.07
C LYS A 140 37.69 7.01 -15.52
N LYS A 141 36.53 7.27 -16.11
CA LYS A 141 36.35 7.67 -17.52
C LYS A 141 35.96 9.15 -17.67
N GLY A 142 36.23 9.74 -18.84
CA GLY A 142 35.70 11.05 -19.23
C GLY A 142 34.30 10.93 -19.87
N TRP A 143 33.49 12.00 -19.81
CA TRP A 143 32.06 12.00 -20.16
C TRP A 143 31.68 11.18 -21.41
N ARG A 144 32.36 11.37 -22.55
CA ARG A 144 32.09 10.62 -23.80
C ARG A 144 32.27 9.11 -23.63
N ALA A 145 33.36 8.69 -22.98
CA ALA A 145 33.68 7.29 -22.76
C ALA A 145 32.81 6.67 -21.64
N SER A 146 32.29 7.47 -20.72
CA SER A 146 31.24 7.07 -19.78
C SER A 146 29.91 6.83 -20.51
N ARG A 147 29.46 7.77 -21.35
CA ARG A 147 28.24 7.59 -22.17
C ARG A 147 28.32 6.36 -23.05
N GLU A 148 29.45 6.14 -23.71
CA GLU A 148 29.67 4.93 -24.53
C GLU A 148 29.65 3.63 -23.71
N ASP A 149 30.08 3.65 -22.44
CA ASP A 149 29.97 2.48 -21.54
C ASP A 149 28.51 2.21 -21.15
N CYS A 150 27.73 3.25 -20.85
CA CYS A 150 26.29 3.15 -20.60
C CYS A 150 25.57 2.56 -21.82
N LEU A 151 25.82 3.09 -23.01
CA LEU A 151 25.18 2.64 -24.26
C LEU A 151 25.51 1.17 -24.58
N LYS A 152 26.74 0.72 -24.31
CA LYS A 152 27.13 -0.71 -24.41
C LYS A 152 26.36 -1.62 -23.44
N ARG A 153 25.85 -1.07 -22.34
CA ARG A 153 25.00 -1.76 -21.34
C ARG A 153 23.50 -1.55 -21.59
N LYS A 154 23.10 -1.02 -22.76
CA LYS A 154 21.71 -0.66 -23.11
C LYS A 154 21.09 0.42 -22.20
N ALA A 155 21.91 1.30 -21.61
CA ALA A 155 21.48 2.44 -20.80
C ALA A 155 22.10 3.75 -21.34
N ASP A 156 21.79 4.89 -20.72
CA ASP A 156 22.47 6.17 -20.96
C ASP A 156 22.88 6.81 -19.62
N LEU A 157 23.56 7.96 -19.66
CA LEU A 157 23.87 8.74 -18.47
C LEU A 157 22.57 9.32 -17.86
N VAL A 158 22.52 9.40 -16.52
CA VAL A 158 21.30 9.83 -15.80
C VAL A 158 20.85 11.24 -16.21
N VAL A 159 19.56 11.35 -16.56
CA VAL A 159 18.83 12.61 -16.74
C VAL A 159 18.01 12.82 -15.48
N ILE A 160 18.14 13.99 -14.83
CA ILE A 160 17.50 14.25 -13.55
C ILE A 160 16.20 15.03 -13.79
N ASN A 161 15.07 14.38 -13.53
CA ASN A 161 13.73 14.87 -13.84
C ASN A 161 12.95 15.35 -12.59
N SER A 162 13.43 15.03 -11.39
CA SER A 162 12.78 15.46 -10.14
C SER A 162 13.77 15.86 -9.05
N ARG A 163 13.27 16.60 -8.05
CA ARG A 163 14.07 16.99 -6.88
C ARG A 163 14.41 15.78 -6.01
N GLU A 164 13.51 14.81 -5.98
CA GLU A 164 13.61 13.54 -5.27
C GLU A 164 14.71 12.67 -5.91
N GLU A 165 14.72 12.58 -7.24
CA GLU A 165 15.79 11.92 -8.00
C GLU A 165 17.12 12.63 -7.80
N LEU A 166 17.17 13.97 -7.84
CA LEU A 166 18.38 14.75 -7.53
C LEU A 166 18.90 14.45 -6.11
N ALA A 167 18.00 14.34 -5.12
CA ALA A 167 18.35 14.02 -3.75
C ALA A 167 18.81 12.56 -3.56
N PHE A 168 18.26 11.62 -4.32
CA PHE A 168 18.71 10.23 -4.34
C PHE A 168 20.09 10.10 -5.01
N VAL A 169 20.22 10.62 -6.22
CA VAL A 169 21.44 10.61 -7.03
C VAL A 169 22.58 11.32 -6.29
N SER A 170 22.36 12.51 -5.72
CA SER A 170 23.40 13.22 -4.94
C SER A 170 23.87 12.47 -3.70
N ARG A 171 23.03 11.66 -3.04
CA ARG A 171 23.43 10.82 -1.90
C ARG A 171 24.23 9.58 -2.31
N LEU A 172 24.06 9.12 -3.54
CA LEU A 172 24.83 8.03 -4.14
C LEU A 172 26.16 8.51 -4.77
N MET A 173 26.24 9.79 -5.14
CA MET A 173 27.35 10.34 -5.93
C MET A 173 28.55 10.76 -5.10
N GLY A 174 29.69 10.12 -5.37
CA GLY A 174 30.95 10.86 -5.49
C GLY A 174 31.06 11.55 -6.86
N SER A 175 32.23 12.11 -7.18
CA SER A 175 32.48 12.80 -8.47
C SER A 175 32.29 11.88 -9.69
N SER A 176 31.08 11.91 -10.25
CA SER A 176 30.59 11.03 -11.32
C SER A 176 29.92 11.85 -12.43
N TRP A 177 29.92 11.35 -13.67
CA TRP A 177 29.29 12.03 -14.80
C TRP A 177 27.77 11.79 -14.84
N ILE A 178 27.02 12.84 -15.11
CA ILE A 178 25.57 12.81 -15.40
C ILE A 178 25.32 13.13 -16.88
N GLY A 179 24.08 12.97 -17.34
CA GLY A 179 23.68 13.21 -18.73
C GLY A 179 23.68 14.66 -19.19
N LEU A 180 24.09 15.61 -18.35
CA LEU A 180 24.12 17.04 -18.66
C LEU A 180 25.41 17.41 -19.41
N SER A 181 25.30 18.12 -20.54
CA SER A 181 26.43 18.61 -21.32
C SER A 181 26.09 19.82 -22.18
N ASP A 182 27.06 20.70 -22.40
CA ASP A 182 27.02 21.88 -23.28
C ASP A 182 27.72 21.64 -24.64
N ARG A 183 28.13 20.41 -24.94
CA ARG A 183 28.94 20.05 -26.11
C ARG A 183 28.35 20.41 -27.48
N GLU A 184 27.03 20.52 -27.59
CA GLU A 184 26.38 20.94 -28.84
C GLU A 184 26.50 22.44 -29.09
N LYS A 185 26.52 23.23 -28.00
CA LYS A 185 26.60 24.69 -28.03
C LYS A 185 27.08 25.17 -26.67
N GLU A 186 28.31 25.67 -26.62
CA GLU A 186 28.94 26.21 -25.42
C GLU A 186 28.01 27.21 -24.69
N GLY A 187 27.91 27.06 -23.37
CA GLY A 187 26.97 27.82 -22.53
C GLY A 187 25.50 27.41 -22.63
N THR A 188 25.14 26.40 -23.43
CA THR A 188 23.77 25.85 -23.52
C THR A 188 23.74 24.40 -23.05
N LEU A 189 23.48 24.19 -21.76
CA LEU A 189 23.39 22.86 -21.16
C LEU A 189 22.14 22.11 -21.64
N LYS A 190 22.35 20.90 -22.16
CA LYS A 190 21.33 19.95 -22.59
C LYS A 190 21.56 18.60 -21.93
N TRP A 191 20.48 17.85 -21.77
CA TRP A 191 20.51 16.46 -21.34
C TRP A 191 20.74 15.51 -22.53
N VAL A 192 21.17 14.27 -22.24
CA VAL A 192 21.45 13.22 -23.25
C VAL A 192 20.24 12.80 -24.08
N ASP A 193 19.03 13.05 -23.59
CA ASP A 193 17.73 12.85 -24.26
C ASP A 193 17.31 14.04 -25.15
N GLY A 194 18.08 15.14 -25.14
CA GLY A 194 17.80 16.37 -25.87
C GLY A 194 16.97 17.40 -25.12
N SER A 195 16.52 17.12 -23.89
CA SER A 195 15.78 18.08 -23.08
C SER A 195 16.68 19.24 -22.57
N PRO A 196 16.14 20.47 -22.42
CA PRO A 196 16.88 21.58 -21.83
C PRO A 196 17.02 21.42 -20.31
N MET A 197 18.05 22.02 -19.71
CA MET A 197 18.26 21.96 -18.25
C MET A 197 17.11 22.57 -17.41
N THR A 198 16.28 23.41 -18.01
CA THR A 198 15.24 24.23 -17.33
C THR A 198 13.84 23.62 -17.37
N SER A 199 13.70 22.29 -17.42
CA SER A 199 12.39 21.62 -17.35
C SER A 199 11.97 21.28 -15.92
#